data_AF-A0A851KIU0-F1
#
_entry.id   AF-A0A851KIU0-F1
#
_cell.length_a   1.000
_cell.length_b   1.000
_cell.length_c   1.000
_cell.angle_alpha   90.00
_cell.angle_beta   90.00
_cell.angle_gamma   90.00
#
_symmetry.space_group_name_H-M   'P 1'
#
loop_
_entity.id
_entity.type
_entity.pdbx_description
1 polymer ?
#
loop_
_entity_poly.entity_id
_entity_poly.type
_entity_poly.pdbx_seq_one_letter_code
_entity_poly.pdbx_strand_id
1 'polypeptide(L)' 'MLRPRPAALVSLMRAAGGGRRCRDPSGGPRLPSLCSAPPAQPVIAAKEPFLVELQAGKSYSWCACGHSKRQ' A
#
# COMPACT_ATOMS: atom_id res chain seq x y z
N MET A 1 39.45 -12.68 46.40
CA MET A 1 39.90 -13.30 45.14
C MET A 1 38.85 -13.02 44.07
N LEU A 2 39.30 -12.36 43.00
CA LEU A 2 38.85 -12.45 41.61
C LEU A 2 37.39 -12.13 41.18
N ARG A 3 37.36 -11.49 40.00
CA ARG A 3 36.24 -11.04 39.17
C ARG A 3 35.59 -12.24 38.40
N PRO A 4 34.84 -12.07 37.29
CA PRO A 4 33.38 -12.28 37.18
C PRO A 4 32.94 -13.36 36.13
N ARG A 5 31.61 -13.65 36.10
CA ARG A 5 30.69 -14.06 34.99
C ARG A 5 31.20 -14.96 33.84
N PRO A 6 30.42 -16.00 33.44
CA PRO A 6 29.64 -15.87 32.18
C PRO A 6 28.43 -16.83 32.09
N ALA A 7 27.19 -16.34 32.06
CA ALA A 7 26.05 -17.12 31.54
C ALA A 7 24.86 -16.23 31.14
N ALA A 8 25.15 -15.03 30.64
CA ALA A 8 24.22 -14.35 29.76
C ALA A 8 24.32 -15.04 28.38
N LEU A 9 23.67 -16.19 28.19
CA LEU A 9 23.52 -16.81 26.87
C LEU A 9 22.41 -17.88 26.89
N VAL A 10 21.54 -17.83 25.87
CA VAL A 10 20.34 -18.66 25.60
C VAL A 10 19.07 -18.09 26.28
N SER A 11 18.30 -17.14 25.73
CA SER A 11 17.77 -16.99 24.37
C SER A 11 17.08 -18.24 23.83
N LEU A 12 15.74 -18.28 23.83
CA LEU A 12 14.94 -18.13 22.61
C LEU A 12 13.44 -18.35 22.85
N MET A 13 12.69 -17.41 22.29
CA MET A 13 11.24 -17.24 22.30
C MET A 13 10.45 -18.50 21.92
N ARG A 14 9.37 -18.78 22.68
CA ARG A 14 8.32 -19.70 22.23
C ARG A 14 7.34 -18.94 21.35
N ALA A 15 7.23 -19.45 20.11
CA ALA A 15 6.66 -18.78 18.96
C ALA A 15 5.14 -18.52 19.02
N ALA A 16 4.78 -17.53 18.22
CA ALA A 16 3.45 -17.11 17.78
C ALA A 16 2.51 -18.28 17.44
N GLY A 17 1.26 -18.19 17.90
CA GLY A 17 0.20 -19.11 17.54
C GLY A 17 -1.17 -18.61 17.99
N GLY A 18 -1.59 -17.45 17.47
CA GLY A 18 -2.89 -16.87 17.81
C GLY A 18 -3.30 -15.80 16.82
N GLY A 19 -3.46 -16.19 15.55
CA GLY A 19 -3.94 -15.31 14.50
C GLY A 19 -5.26 -14.68 14.90
N ARG A 20 -5.29 -13.35 14.99
CA ARG A 20 -6.51 -12.57 15.15
C ARG A 20 -7.37 -12.77 13.90
N ARG A 21 -8.34 -13.69 13.97
CA ARG A 21 -9.43 -13.72 12.99
C ARG A 21 -10.33 -12.54 13.29
N CYS A 22 -10.17 -11.45 12.54
CA CYS A 22 -11.18 -10.41 12.48
C CYS A 22 -12.47 -11.05 11.97
N ARG A 23 -13.40 -11.30 12.88
CA ARG A 23 -14.72 -11.83 12.58
C ARG A 23 -15.49 -10.69 11.93
N ASP A 24 -15.78 -10.81 10.64
CA ASP A 24 -16.68 -9.88 9.96
C ASP A 24 -18.09 -10.07 10.56
N PRO A 25 -18.69 -9.06 11.21
CA PRO A 25 -19.97 -9.21 11.89
C PRO A 25 -21.16 -9.23 10.91
N SER A 26 -20.92 -8.93 9.63
CA SER A 26 -21.95 -8.72 8.64
C SER A 26 -21.99 -9.94 7.73
N GLY A 27 -22.76 -10.96 8.11
CA GLY A 27 -23.03 -12.16 7.30
C GLY A 27 -23.81 -11.89 5.99
N GLY A 28 -23.50 -10.80 5.30
CA GLY A 28 -24.05 -10.47 4.00
C GLY A 28 -23.42 -11.32 2.88
N PRO A 29 -24.15 -11.52 1.76
CA PRO A 29 -23.56 -12.13 0.59
C PRO A 29 -22.35 -11.31 0.13
N ARG A 30 -21.24 -12.01 -0.13
CA ARG A 30 -20.02 -11.43 -0.69
C ARG A 30 -20.35 -10.90 -2.08
N LEU A 31 -20.75 -9.64 -2.19
CA LEU A 31 -20.90 -8.99 -3.49
C LEU A 31 -19.53 -9.07 -4.19
N PRO A 32 -19.46 -9.53 -5.45
CA PRO A 32 -18.21 -9.53 -6.18
C PRO A 32 -17.65 -8.11 -6.15
N SER A 33 -16.43 -7.98 -5.64
CA SER A 33 -15.70 -6.73 -5.64
C SER A 33 -15.62 -6.26 -7.09
N LEU A 34 -16.38 -5.22 -7.43
CA LEU A 34 -16.38 -4.52 -8.72
C LEU A 34 -14.97 -4.01 -9.12
N CYS A 35 -13.99 -4.14 -8.22
CA CYS A 35 -12.58 -3.87 -8.43
C CYS A 35 -11.85 -4.86 -9.36
N SER A 36 -12.55 -5.86 -9.94
CA SER A 36 -11.89 -6.94 -10.70
C SER A 36 -11.86 -6.73 -12.22
N ALA A 37 -12.44 -5.65 -12.75
CA ALA A 37 -12.27 -5.31 -14.15
C ALA A 37 -10.88 -4.71 -14.38
N PRO A 38 -10.09 -5.19 -15.37
CA PRO A 38 -8.81 -4.59 -15.69
C PRO A 38 -9.03 -3.12 -16.11
N PRO A 39 -8.16 -2.19 -15.68
CA PRO A 39 -8.30 -0.79 -16.08
C PRO A 39 -8.18 -0.67 -17.60
N ALA A 40 -8.92 0.27 -18.17
CA ALA A 40 -8.81 0.59 -19.60
C ALA A 40 -7.35 0.89 -19.97
N GLN A 41 -6.94 0.49 -21.17
CA GLN A 41 -5.57 0.69 -21.62
C GLN A 41 -5.25 2.19 -21.70
N PRO A 42 -4.11 2.64 -21.17
CA PRO A 42 -3.73 4.04 -21.22
C PRO A 42 -3.43 4.46 -22.66
N VAL A 43 -3.79 5.69 -23.01
CA VAL A 43 -3.52 6.28 -24.33
C VAL A 43 -2.47 7.37 -24.25
N ILE A 44 -1.71 7.58 -25.34
CA ILE A 44 -0.73 8.67 -25.42
C ILE A 44 -1.49 10.00 -25.51
N ALA A 45 -1.49 10.79 -24.43
CA ALA A 45 -2.19 12.09 -24.37
C ALA A 45 -1.52 13.17 -25.24
N ALA A 46 -0.19 13.25 -25.19
CA ALA A 46 0.61 14.14 -26.02
C ALA A 46 1.97 13.49 -26.30
N LYS A 47 2.65 13.94 -27.37
CA LYS A 47 3.99 13.47 -27.73
C LYS A 47 5.10 14.13 -26.91
N GLU A 48 4.79 15.27 -26.28
CA GLU A 48 5.71 16.09 -25.51
C GLU A 48 5.22 16.24 -24.06
N PRO A 49 6.12 16.48 -23.09
CA PRO A 49 5.75 16.68 -21.69
C PRO A 49 5.08 18.03 -21.44
N PHE A 50 4.19 18.07 -20.44
CA PHE A 50 3.54 19.30 -20.00
C PHE A 50 4.33 19.95 -18.86
N LEU A 51 4.83 21.15 -19.11
CA LEU A 51 5.52 21.96 -18.10
C LEU A 51 4.47 22.72 -17.27
N VAL A 52 4.43 22.46 -15.96
CA VAL A 52 3.47 23.09 -15.05
C VAL A 52 4.18 23.54 -13.78
N GLU A 53 3.96 24.80 -13.40
CA GLU A 53 4.44 25.33 -12.12
C GLU A 53 3.54 24.86 -10.97
N LEU A 54 4.15 24.11 -10.04
CA LEU A 54 3.47 23.61 -8.85
C LEU A 54 3.82 24.48 -7.64
N GLN A 55 2.83 24.72 -6.78
CA GLN A 55 3.00 25.46 -5.53
C GLN A 55 3.04 24.49 -4.36
N ALA A 56 3.90 24.77 -3.38
CA ALA A 56 4.03 23.95 -2.19
C ALA A 56 2.72 23.91 -1.38
N GLY A 57 2.41 22.76 -0.79
CA GLY A 57 1.21 22.56 0.02
C GLY A 57 -0.09 22.36 -0.77
N LYS A 58 -0.06 22.35 -2.11
CA LYS A 58 -1.22 22.04 -2.95
C LYS A 58 -1.17 20.59 -3.42
N SER A 59 -2.33 19.92 -3.38
CA SER A 59 -2.52 18.60 -3.97
C SER A 59 -2.93 18.72 -5.42
N TYR A 60 -2.24 17.98 -6.30
CA TYR A 60 -2.52 17.94 -7.73
C TYR A 60 -2.91 16.51 -8.13
N SER A 61 -3.95 16.39 -8.94
CA SER A 61 -4.37 15.12 -9.51
C SER A 61 -3.71 14.90 -10.86
N TRP A 62 -2.98 13.80 -11.02
CA TRP A 62 -2.34 13.40 -12.28
C TRP A 62 -3.20 12.38 -13.02
N CYS A 63 -3.44 12.62 -14.31
CA CYS A 63 -4.15 11.66 -15.16
C CYS A 63 -3.21 10.55 -15.64
N ALA A 64 -3.40 9.34 -15.13
CA ALA A 64 -2.60 8.17 -15.53
C ALA A 64 -3.13 7.43 -16.78
N CYS A 65 -4.39 7.66 -17.18
CA CYS A 65 -5.01 6.95 -18.30
C CYS A 65 -4.89 7.66 -19.65
N GLY A 66 -4.45 8.93 -19.67
CA GLY A 66 -4.26 9.70 -20.90
C GLY A 66 -5.53 10.22 -21.57
N HIS A 67 -6.72 9.96 -21.02
CA HIS A 67 -8.00 10.44 -21.57
C HIS A 67 -8.40 11.85 -21.11
N SER A 68 -7.62 12.48 -20.22
CA SER A 68 -7.87 13.87 -19.80
C SER A 68 -7.58 14.83 -20.96
N LYS A 69 -8.52 15.74 -21.23
CA LYS A 69 -8.33 16.83 -22.19
C LYS A 69 -7.47 17.98 -21.65
N ARG A 70 -7.17 17.96 -20.34
CA ARG A 70 -6.41 18.98 -19.61
C ARG A 70 -5.27 18.31 -18.87
N GLN A 71 -4.35 17.75 -19.64
CA GLN A 71 -3.04 17.31 -19.13
C GLN A 71 -2.13 18.52 -18.97
#